data_AF-A0A846T792-F1
#
_entry.id   AF-A0A846T792-F1
#
_cell.length_a   1.000
_cell.length_b   1.000
_cell.length_c   1.000
_cell.angle_alpha   90.00
_cell.angle_beta   90.00
_cell.angle_gamma   90.00
#
_symmetry.space_group_name_H-M   'P 1'
#
loop_
_entity.id
_entity.type
_entity.pdbx_description
1 polymer ?
#
loop_
_entity_poly.entity_id
_entity_poly.type
_entity_poly.pdbx_seq_one_letter_code
_entity_poly.pdbx_strand_id
1 'polypeptide(L)'
;MDLARRMPKTLQELQNIRGLPTATLERHGAELLAHIAAARADPLQCPNEPRRPKLAPRQAERVDEGLTLIAARANHYAIPLRSVASREDVEWLLAGADSPLRHGWRAALIGRELQEKFSSDGRR
;
A
#
# COMPACT_ATOMS: atom_id res chain seq x y z
N MET A 1 9.78 -7.22 -13.54
CA MET A 1 8.89 -8.18 -12.84
C MET A 1 9.27 -9.65 -13.09
N ASP A 2 9.69 -10.05 -14.30
CA ASP A 2 10.00 -11.47 -14.60
C ASP A 2 11.15 -12.07 -13.78
N LEU A 3 12.18 -11.28 -13.46
CA LEU A 3 13.33 -11.75 -12.67
C LEU A 3 12.92 -12.26 -11.28
N ALA A 4 12.11 -11.47 -10.55
CA ALA A 4 11.63 -11.82 -9.21
C ALA A 4 10.69 -13.03 -9.22
N ARG A 5 9.88 -13.18 -10.27
CA ARG A 5 8.93 -14.30 -10.39
C ARG A 5 9.63 -15.62 -10.74
N ARG A 6 10.63 -15.58 -11.64
CA ARG A 6 11.33 -16.78 -12.10
C ARG A 6 12.48 -17.19 -11.19
N MET A 7 13.10 -16.23 -10.49
CA MET A 7 14.26 -16.44 -9.63
C MET A 7 15.31 -17.37 -10.28
N PRO A 8 15.98 -16.95 -11.37
CA PRO A 8 16.95 -17.81 -12.05
C PRO A 8 18.07 -18.29 -11.12
N LYS A 9 18.54 -19.52 -11.33
CA LYS A 9 19.66 -20.15 -10.61
C LYS A 9 20.96 -20.12 -11.40
N THR A 10 20.87 -19.91 -12.70
CA THR A 10 21.99 -20.01 -13.63
C THR A 10 22.04 -18.80 -14.56
N LEU A 11 23.22 -18.53 -15.14
CA LEU A 11 23.39 -17.49 -16.15
C LEU A 11 22.50 -17.74 -17.37
N GLN A 12 22.33 -19.00 -17.77
CA GLN A 12 21.46 -19.37 -18.88
C GLN A 12 19.98 -19.07 -18.60
N GLU A 13 19.51 -19.34 -17.37
CA GLU A 13 18.15 -18.96 -16.97
C GLU A 13 17.99 -17.43 -16.89
N LEU A 14 19.04 -16.72 -16.47
CA LEU A 14 19.07 -15.27 -16.40
C LEU A 14 18.99 -14.63 -17.81
N GLN A 15 19.65 -15.22 -18.81
CA GLN A 15 19.58 -14.81 -20.22
C GLN A 15 18.17 -14.94 -20.82
N ASN A 16 17.38 -15.88 -20.31
CA ASN A 16 16.01 -16.12 -20.77
C ASN A 16 14.97 -15.18 -20.10
N ILE A 17 15.40 -14.26 -19.25
CA ILE A 17 14.53 -13.25 -18.64
C ILE A 17 14.24 -12.14 -19.65
N ARG A 18 12.96 -11.96 -19.98
CA ARG A 18 12.52 -10.91 -20.90
C ARG A 18 12.80 -9.54 -20.27
N GLY A 19 13.43 -8.65 -21.04
CA GLY A 19 13.70 -7.27 -20.63
C GLY A 19 15.01 -7.08 -19.84
N LEU A 20 15.87 -8.09 -19.74
CA LEU A 20 17.23 -7.95 -19.21
C LEU A 20 18.21 -7.72 -20.37
N PRO A 21 18.88 -6.56 -20.48
CA PRO A 21 19.85 -6.30 -21.55
C PRO A 21 21.09 -7.20 -21.44
N THR A 22 21.63 -7.64 -22.58
CA THR A 22 22.83 -8.48 -22.63
C THR A 22 24.04 -7.84 -21.94
N ALA A 23 24.25 -6.53 -22.12
CA ALA A 23 25.33 -5.79 -21.47
C ALA A 23 25.22 -5.79 -19.93
N THR A 24 23.99 -5.76 -19.40
CA THR A 24 23.76 -5.88 -17.95
C THR A 24 24.07 -7.29 -17.46
N LEU A 25 23.75 -8.30 -18.26
CA LEU A 25 24.03 -9.69 -17.94
C LEU A 25 25.53 -10.00 -17.92
N GLU A 26 26.27 -9.48 -18.90
CA GLU A 26 27.73 -9.65 -18.97
C GLU A 26 28.43 -8.96 -17.79
N ARG A 27 27.97 -7.77 -17.41
CA ARG A 27 28.60 -6.96 -16.36
C ARG A 27 28.18 -7.34 -14.93
N HIS A 28 26.93 -7.72 -14.74
CA HIS A 28 26.31 -7.90 -13.41
C HIS A 28 25.66 -9.28 -13.20
N GLY A 29 25.76 -10.21 -14.16
CA GLY A 29 25.06 -11.50 -14.09
C GLY A 29 25.39 -12.32 -12.84
N ALA A 30 26.67 -12.36 -12.44
CA ALA A 30 27.11 -13.07 -11.25
C ALA A 30 26.57 -12.43 -9.95
N GLU A 31 26.59 -11.10 -9.88
CA GLU A 31 26.08 -10.32 -8.74
C GLU A 31 24.56 -10.48 -8.59
N LEU A 32 23.83 -10.43 -9.70
CA LEU A 32 22.39 -10.69 -9.73
C LEU A 32 22.05 -12.10 -9.21
N LEU A 33 22.80 -13.13 -9.65
CA LEU A 33 22.61 -14.50 -9.16
C LEU A 33 22.92 -14.63 -7.66
N ALA A 34 23.95 -13.95 -7.18
CA ALA A 34 24.30 -13.95 -5.76
C ALA A 34 23.18 -13.32 -4.91
N HIS A 35 22.61 -12.20 -5.33
CA HIS A 35 21.47 -11.58 -4.64
C HIS A 35 20.22 -12.46 -4.67
N ILE A 36 19.93 -13.11 -5.80
CA ILE A 36 18.79 -14.03 -5.92
C ILE A 36 19.00 -15.26 -5.02
N ALA A 37 20.22 -15.78 -4.92
CA ALA A 37 20.54 -16.89 -4.03
C ALA A 37 20.41 -16.49 -2.55
N ALA A 38 20.91 -15.31 -2.17
CA ALA A 38 20.76 -14.78 -0.82
C ALA A 38 19.29 -14.59 -0.42
N ALA A 39 18.49 -13.98 -1.30
CA ALA A 39 17.05 -13.79 -1.07
C ALA A 39 16.26 -15.11 -0.97
N ARG A 40 16.76 -16.21 -1.56
CA ARG A 40 16.17 -17.54 -1.40
C ARG A 40 16.56 -18.23 -0.11
N ALA A 41 17.79 -17.99 0.35
CA ALA A 41 18.29 -18.57 1.58
C ALA A 41 17.61 -17.97 2.82
N ASP A 42 17.16 -16.72 2.74
CA ASP A 42 16.40 -16.04 3.80
C ASP A 42 15.07 -15.47 3.28
N PRO A 43 14.00 -16.29 3.17
CA PRO A 43 12.68 -15.83 2.72
C PRO A 43 11.97 -14.92 3.72
N LEU A 44 12.49 -14.79 4.96
CA LEU A 44 11.77 -14.18 6.08
C LEU A 44 11.77 -12.65 6.04
N GLN A 45 12.55 -12.03 5.15
CA GLN A 45 12.65 -10.57 5.04
C GLN A 45 11.68 -9.94 4.03
N CYS A 46 10.80 -10.73 3.40
CA CYS A 46 9.75 -10.16 2.57
C CYS A 46 8.89 -9.23 3.44
N PRO A 47 8.80 -7.92 3.16
CA PRO A 47 7.89 -7.06 3.89
C PRO A 47 6.49 -7.62 3.69
N ASN A 48 5.80 -7.92 4.79
CA ASN A 48 4.40 -8.29 4.74
C ASN A 48 3.65 -7.07 4.20
N GLU A 49 3.22 -7.13 2.93
CA GLU A 49 2.27 -6.15 2.42
C GLU A 49 1.04 -6.22 3.33
N PRO A 50 0.67 -5.08 3.96
CA PRO A 50 -0.52 -5.07 4.81
C PRO A 50 -1.70 -5.48 3.95
N ARG A 51 -2.30 -6.64 4.28
CA ARG A 51 -3.49 -7.10 3.59
C ARG A 51 -4.60 -6.10 3.85
N ARG A 52 -5.34 -5.75 2.80
CA ARG A 52 -6.53 -4.90 2.91
C ARG A 52 -7.43 -5.43 4.04
N PRO A 53 -7.73 -4.60 5.05
CA PRO A 53 -8.47 -5.07 6.20
C PRO A 53 -9.89 -5.46 5.81
N LYS A 54 -10.39 -6.55 6.40
CA LYS A 54 -11.80 -6.93 6.26
C LYS A 54 -12.64 -6.09 7.22
N LEU A 55 -13.53 -5.28 6.67
CA LEU A 55 -14.47 -4.49 7.45
C LEU A 55 -15.63 -5.35 7.94
N ALA A 56 -16.04 -5.15 9.19
CA ALA A 56 -17.34 -5.60 9.67
C ALA A 56 -18.46 -4.87 8.91
N PRO A 57 -19.67 -5.44 8.77
CA PRO A 57 -20.79 -4.81 8.06
C PRO A 57 -21.05 -3.35 8.51
N ARG A 58 -21.07 -3.11 9.83
CA ARG A 58 -21.22 -1.77 10.40
C ARG A 58 -20.10 -0.81 10.00
N GLN A 59 -18.87 -1.29 9.81
CA GLN A 59 -17.76 -0.44 9.35
C GLN A 59 -17.88 -0.15 7.85
N ALA A 60 -18.34 -1.12 7.05
CA ALA A 60 -18.52 -0.95 5.62
C ALA A 60 -19.56 0.14 5.29
N GLU A 61 -20.65 0.22 6.05
CA GLU A 61 -21.68 1.27 5.94
C GLU A 61 -21.12 2.68 6.18
N ARG A 62 -20.06 2.80 7.00
CA ARG A 62 -19.45 4.08 7.39
C ARG A 62 -18.42 4.60 6.39
N VAL A 63 -18.02 3.78 5.42
CA VAL A 63 -17.05 4.17 4.40
C VAL A 63 -17.61 5.32 3.55
N ASP A 64 -18.88 5.23 3.15
CA ASP A 64 -19.53 6.26 2.32
C ASP A 64 -19.79 7.55 3.11
N GLU A 65 -20.09 7.44 4.40
CA GLU A 65 -20.15 8.59 5.30
C GLU A 65 -18.80 9.30 5.39
N GLY A 66 -17.71 8.55 5.60
CA GLY A 66 -16.35 9.09 5.64
C GLY A 66 -15.98 9.79 4.34
N LEU A 67 -16.25 9.17 3.18
CA LEU A 67 -16.01 9.79 1.87
C LEU A 67 -16.81 11.07 1.65
N THR A 68 -18.05 11.11 2.13
CA THR A 68 -18.90 12.31 2.05
C THR A 68 -18.33 13.47 2.85
N LEU A 69 -17.88 13.20 4.08
CA LEU A 69 -17.23 14.21 4.94
C LEU A 69 -15.93 14.72 4.34
N ILE A 70 -15.11 13.82 3.79
CA ILE A 70 -13.87 14.19 3.10
C ILE A 70 -14.18 15.05 1.87
N ALA A 71 -15.19 14.69 1.08
CA ALA A 71 -15.58 15.45 -0.10
C ALA A 71 -16.05 16.86 0.27
N ALA A 72 -16.87 17.01 1.32
CA ALA A 72 -17.30 18.31 1.82
C ALA A 72 -16.10 19.18 2.24
N ARG A 73 -15.15 18.61 2.99
CA ARG A 73 -13.94 19.30 3.42
C ARG A 73 -13.02 19.65 2.25
N ALA A 74 -12.84 18.74 1.31
CA ALA A 74 -12.01 18.94 0.14
C ALA A 74 -12.57 20.07 -0.74
N ASN A 75 -13.90 20.09 -0.96
CA ASN A 75 -14.59 21.16 -1.68
C ASN A 75 -14.41 22.53 -1.02
N HIS A 76 -14.47 22.60 0.32
CA HIS A 76 -14.27 23.85 1.05
C HIS A 76 -12.90 24.50 0.76
N TYR A 77 -11.86 23.69 0.59
CA TYR A 77 -10.50 24.16 0.26
C TYR A 77 -10.16 24.08 -1.23
N ALA A 78 -11.14 23.80 -2.10
CA ALA A 78 -10.94 23.59 -3.54
C ALA A 78 -9.87 22.52 -3.87
N ILE A 79 -9.78 21.48 -3.04
CA ILE A 79 -8.87 20.34 -3.24
C ILE A 79 -9.67 19.19 -3.87
N PRO A 80 -9.15 18.50 -4.89
CA PRO A 80 -9.78 17.28 -5.39
C PRO A 80 -9.84 16.19 -4.31
N LEU A 81 -11.01 15.54 -4.13
CA LEU A 81 -11.20 14.45 -3.15
C LEU A 81 -10.07 13.40 -3.22
N ARG A 82 -9.70 12.98 -4.43
CA ARG A 82 -8.67 11.95 -4.65
C ARG A 82 -7.26 12.38 -4.20
N SER A 83 -7.00 13.69 -4.10
CA SER A 83 -5.75 14.21 -3.54
C SER A 83 -5.75 14.11 -2.02
N VAL A 84 -6.93 14.15 -1.39
CA VAL A 84 -7.10 13.98 0.06
C VAL A 84 -7.08 12.51 0.44
N ALA A 85 -7.96 11.68 -0.13
CA ALA A 85 -8.05 10.26 0.19
C ALA A 85 -8.75 9.43 -0.89
N SER A 86 -8.43 8.14 -0.89
CA SER A 86 -9.16 7.08 -1.60
C SER A 86 -10.16 6.38 -0.68
N ARG A 87 -11.01 5.52 -1.25
CA ARG A 87 -11.89 4.63 -0.47
C ARG A 87 -11.07 3.71 0.44
N GLU A 88 -9.96 3.17 -0.06
CA GLU A 88 -9.09 2.27 0.69
C GLU A 88 -8.51 2.95 1.93
N ASP A 89 -8.11 4.22 1.83
CA ASP A 89 -7.60 4.98 2.98
C ASP A 89 -8.63 5.10 4.11
N VAL A 90 -9.92 5.26 3.76
CA VAL A 90 -11.04 5.32 4.70
C VAL A 90 -11.32 3.94 5.32
N GLU A 91 -11.26 2.88 4.52
CA GLU A 91 -11.41 1.51 5.02
C GLU A 91 -10.29 1.16 6.00
N TRP A 92 -9.04 1.51 5.70
CA TRP A 92 -7.91 1.28 6.60
C TRP A 92 -8.08 2.08 7.90
N LEU A 93 -8.52 3.33 7.81
CA LEU A 93 -8.83 4.16 8.99
C LEU A 93 -9.88 3.50 9.89
N LEU A 94 -11.00 3.07 9.29
CA LEU A 94 -12.13 2.44 10.00
C LEU A 94 -11.77 1.08 10.59
N ALA A 95 -10.88 0.33 9.93
CA ALA A 95 -10.35 -0.93 10.43
C ALA A 95 -9.38 -0.77 11.61
N GLY A 96 -9.02 0.47 11.97
CA GLY A 96 -7.99 0.71 12.98
C GLY A 96 -6.56 0.50 12.47
N ALA A 97 -6.38 0.22 11.18
CA ALA A 97 -5.07 0.11 10.55
C ALA A 97 -4.45 1.49 10.36
N ASP A 98 -3.16 1.50 10.02
CA ASP A 98 -2.51 2.74 9.61
C ASP A 98 -3.18 3.31 8.36
N SER A 99 -3.16 4.61 8.13
CA SER A 99 -3.78 5.23 6.94
C SER A 99 -3.18 6.61 6.71
N PRO A 100 -3.04 7.09 5.46
CA PRO A 100 -2.65 8.48 5.20
C PRO A 100 -3.52 9.51 5.93
N LEU A 101 -4.78 9.18 6.24
CA LEU A 101 -5.68 10.02 7.03
C LEU A 101 -5.24 10.20 8.50
N ARG A 102 -4.35 9.36 9.02
CA ARG A 102 -3.81 9.48 10.39
C ARG A 102 -2.62 10.44 10.49
N HIS A 103 -2.06 10.86 9.36
CA HIS A 103 -0.78 11.56 9.34
C HIS A 103 -0.82 12.94 8.67
N GLY A 104 0.11 13.79 9.11
CA GLY A 104 0.44 15.06 8.45
C GLY A 104 -0.76 15.96 8.18
N TRP A 105 -0.75 16.58 7.00
CA TRP A 105 -1.77 17.55 6.61
C TRP A 105 -3.16 16.92 6.41
N ARG A 106 -3.25 15.64 6.04
CA ARG A 106 -4.54 14.94 5.88
C ARG A 106 -5.23 14.72 7.22
N ALA A 107 -4.45 14.35 8.24
CA ALA A 107 -4.94 14.28 9.61
C ALA A 107 -5.44 15.63 10.11
N ALA A 108 -4.66 16.69 9.86
CA ALA A 108 -5.05 18.05 10.23
C ALA A 108 -6.28 18.55 9.46
N LEU A 109 -6.41 18.19 8.17
CA LEU A 109 -7.50 18.63 7.32
C LEU A 109 -8.85 18.03 7.72
N ILE A 110 -8.89 16.72 7.96
CA ILE A 110 -10.15 16.00 8.24
C ILE A 110 -9.95 14.71 9.05
N GLY A 111 -8.76 14.11 9.00
CA GLY A 111 -8.54 12.79 9.55
C GLY A 111 -8.69 12.67 11.07
N ARG A 112 -8.39 13.71 11.85
CA ARG A 112 -8.63 13.72 13.31
C ARG A 112 -10.12 13.71 13.64
N GLU A 113 -10.90 14.55 12.95
CA GLU A 113 -12.36 14.64 13.10
C GLU A 113 -13.04 13.32 12.75
N LEU A 114 -12.62 12.65 11.66
CA LEU A 114 -13.12 11.32 11.30
C LEU A 114 -12.83 10.29 12.39
N GLN A 115 -11.63 10.30 12.97
CA GLN A 115 -11.27 9.37 14.03
C GLN A 115 -12.11 9.60 15.29
N GLU A 116 -12.33 10.86 15.68
CA GLU A 116 -13.18 11.22 16.82
C GLU A 116 -14.62 10.75 16.60
N LYS A 117 -15.21 11.12 15.45
CA LYS A 117 -16.57 10.75 15.08
C LYS A 117 -16.76 9.24 15.08
N PHE A 118 -15.82 8.52 14.47
CA PHE A 118 -15.95 7.07 14.36
C PHE A 118 -15.70 6.32 15.67
N SER A 119 -14.96 6.93 16.60
CA SER A 119 -14.71 6.39 17.95
C SER A 119 -15.85 6.66 18.93
N SER A 120 -16.60 7.77 18.77
CA SER A 120 -17.74 8.10 19.65
C SER A 120 -18.97 7.23 19.41
N ASP A 121 -19.12 6.72 18.19
CA ASP A 121 -20.32 6.02 17.72
C ASP A 121 -20.21 4.48 17.91
N GLY A 122 -19.03 3.96 18.24
CA GLY A 122 -18.85 2.57 18.68
C GLY A 122 -19.16 2.32 20.17
N ARG A 123 -19.50 3.36 20.94
CA ARG A 123 -19.77 3.29 22.39
C ARG A 123 -21.27 3.30 22.76
N ARG A 124 -22.17 3.28 21.77
CA ARG A 124 -23.63 3.29 21.97
C ARG A 124 -24.27 1.98 21.53
#